data_AF-A0A960HKI6-F1
#
_entry.id   AF-A0A960HKI6-F1
#
_cell.length_a   1.000
_cell.length_b   1.000
_cell.length_c   1.000
_cell.angle_alpha   90.00
_cell.angle_beta   90.00
_cell.angle_gamma   90.00
#
_symmetry.space_group_name_H-M   'P 1'
#
loop_
_entity.id
_entity.type
_entity.pdbx_description
1 polymer ?
#
loop_
_entity_poly.entity_id
_entity_poly.type
_entity_poly.pdbx_seq_one_letter_code
_entity_poly.pdbx_strand_id
1 'polypeptide(L)'
;MTRRPLAIAAALVALAIATAVSCGVPIDDQPRAISRSTAPPETAVPTTLDGSPTDQVSVYFLRGEALERYSQAVTEEPTIGQAIGFVLDPLPTEADPGLRTAVPPGTSLRAVDVAGRVATVDLTSEINDVAGKAQKEAFAQIVFTTLAWEGVEQVRFQVDGEAIDAPTDDGNLGVISADDYDPPLNPR
;
A
#
# COMPACT_ATOMS: atom_id res chain seq x y z
N MET A 1 50.72 -69.64 -12.75
CA MET A 1 51.15 -68.95 -13.98
C MET A 1 51.35 -67.47 -13.64
N THR A 2 52.60 -67.04 -13.43
CA THR A 2 53.43 -66.21 -14.35
C THR A 2 53.10 -64.71 -14.26
N ARG A 3 53.85 -63.90 -13.49
CA ARG A 3 55.11 -63.18 -13.81
C ARG A 3 54.98 -62.01 -14.82
N ARG A 4 55.03 -60.77 -14.28
CA ARG A 4 55.78 -59.55 -14.73
C ARG A 4 55.42 -58.99 -16.15
N PRO A 5 56.00 -57.87 -16.68
CA PRO A 5 56.85 -56.78 -16.16
C PRO A 5 56.58 -55.33 -16.72
N LEU A 6 57.34 -54.36 -16.19
CA LEU A 6 57.98 -53.14 -16.78
C LEU A 6 57.28 -52.18 -17.78
N ALA A 7 57.26 -50.90 -17.34
CA ALA A 7 57.93 -49.71 -17.91
C ALA A 7 57.64 -49.20 -19.34
N ILE A 8 57.37 -47.88 -19.45
CA ILE A 8 57.70 -46.90 -20.53
C ILE A 8 57.41 -45.51 -19.89
N ALA A 9 58.42 -44.68 -19.54
CA ALA A 9 59.05 -43.60 -20.33
C ALA A 9 58.05 -42.49 -20.75
N ALA A 10 58.30 -41.18 -20.76
CA ALA A 10 59.40 -40.27 -20.42
C ALA A 10 58.82 -38.83 -20.56
N ALA A 11 59.44 -37.81 -19.95
CA ALA A 11 59.77 -36.53 -20.60
C ALA A 11 60.12 -35.43 -19.58
N LEU A 12 61.39 -35.05 -19.63
CA LEU A 12 61.97 -33.82 -19.09
C LEU A 12 61.42 -32.59 -19.83
N VAL A 13 61.37 -31.43 -19.18
CA VAL A 13 61.98 -30.16 -19.64
C VAL A 13 61.78 -29.08 -18.56
N ALA A 14 62.91 -28.49 -18.16
CA ALA A 14 63.06 -27.40 -17.22
C ALA A 14 62.64 -26.05 -17.84
N LEU A 15 62.20 -25.07 -17.03
CA LEU A 15 62.79 -23.71 -17.01
C LEU A 15 62.27 -22.86 -15.84
N ALA A 16 63.18 -22.04 -15.32
CA ALA A 16 63.13 -21.08 -14.22
C ALA A 16 61.95 -20.06 -14.26
N ILE A 17 61.61 -19.34 -13.18
CA ILE A 17 62.24 -18.05 -12.80
C ILE A 17 61.59 -17.48 -11.51
N ALA A 18 62.45 -16.83 -10.70
CA ALA A 18 62.24 -15.70 -9.78
C ALA A 18 61.67 -15.90 -8.36
N THR A 19 62.61 -15.65 -7.44
CA THR A 19 62.50 -15.24 -6.04
C THR A 19 61.57 -14.04 -5.80
N ALA A 20 60.74 -14.10 -4.76
CA ALA A 20 60.24 -12.92 -4.08
C ALA A 20 60.41 -13.07 -2.56
N VAL A 21 61.02 -12.03 -2.00
CA VAL A 21 61.46 -11.84 -0.62
C VAL A 21 60.25 -11.88 0.32
N SER A 22 60.21 -12.87 1.21
CA SER A 22 59.29 -12.85 2.36
C SER A 22 59.99 -12.12 3.51
N CYS A 23 59.62 -10.86 3.73
CA CYS A 23 59.94 -10.20 4.99
C CYS A 23 59.06 -10.82 6.07
N GLY A 24 59.70 -11.54 6.99
CA GLY A 24 59.06 -12.03 8.20
C GLY A 24 58.68 -10.87 9.13
N VAL A 25 57.45 -10.89 9.61
CA VAL A 25 57.02 -10.15 10.79
C VAL A 25 56.92 -11.16 11.94
N PRO A 26 57.62 -10.98 13.07
CA PRO A 26 57.47 -11.86 14.21
C PRO A 26 56.04 -11.74 14.74
N ILE A 27 55.37 -12.88 14.89
CA ILE A 27 54.07 -12.97 15.54
C ILE A 27 54.28 -12.62 17.01
N ASP A 28 53.51 -11.63 17.48
CA ASP A 28 53.44 -11.27 18.89
C ASP A 28 52.68 -12.40 19.63
N ASP A 29 53.34 -13.03 20.59
CA ASP A 29 52.92 -14.30 21.21
C ASP A 29 52.15 -14.09 22.53
N GLN A 30 51.64 -12.89 22.81
CA GLN A 30 50.84 -12.64 24.02
C GLN A 30 49.57 -11.82 23.76
N PRO A 31 48.37 -12.45 23.86
CA PRO A 31 47.11 -11.75 23.85
C PRO A 31 47.00 -10.80 25.05
N ARG A 32 47.05 -9.49 24.79
CA ARG A 32 46.68 -8.47 25.78
C ARG A 32 45.17 -8.38 25.82
N ALA A 33 44.56 -8.71 26.95
CA ALA A 33 43.12 -8.68 27.13
C ALA A 33 42.58 -7.25 26.98
N ILE A 34 41.73 -7.03 25.97
CA ILE A 34 40.93 -5.80 25.86
C ILE A 34 39.63 -6.04 26.63
N SER A 35 39.38 -5.21 27.63
CA SER A 35 38.13 -5.24 28.39
C SER A 35 36.95 -4.85 27.50
N ARG A 36 36.21 -5.88 27.07
CA ARG A 36 34.78 -5.95 26.73
C ARG A 36 34.05 -4.61 26.46
N SER A 37 33.62 -4.43 25.21
CA SER A 37 32.25 -4.00 24.94
C SER A 37 31.58 -5.10 24.14
N THR A 38 30.56 -5.72 24.72
CA THR A 38 29.72 -6.71 24.04
C THR A 38 28.85 -5.98 23.03
N ALA A 39 29.17 -6.11 21.74
CA ALA A 39 28.24 -5.88 20.65
C ALA A 39 27.73 -7.26 20.17
N PRO A 40 26.41 -7.48 20.04
CA PRO A 40 25.84 -8.72 19.49
C PRO A 40 26.27 -8.94 18.02
N PRO A 41 26.14 -10.17 17.48
CA PRO A 41 26.71 -10.53 16.19
C PRO A 41 26.07 -9.75 15.04
N GLU A 42 26.93 -9.36 14.11
CA GLU A 42 26.60 -8.78 12.81
C GLU A 42 25.70 -9.77 12.04
N THR A 43 24.40 -9.52 12.11
CA THR A 43 23.41 -10.17 11.24
C THR A 43 23.53 -9.50 9.89
N ALA A 44 23.87 -10.27 8.86
CA ALA A 44 23.77 -9.82 7.48
C ALA A 44 22.34 -9.30 7.25
N VAL A 45 22.19 -7.98 7.14
CA VAL A 45 20.93 -7.41 6.65
C VAL A 45 20.85 -7.78 5.18
N PRO A 46 19.81 -8.50 4.71
CA PRO A 46 19.55 -8.48 3.29
C PRO A 46 19.32 -7.01 2.95
N THR A 47 20.04 -6.48 1.96
CA THR A 47 19.59 -5.28 1.25
C THR A 47 18.27 -5.66 0.59
N THR A 48 17.20 -5.51 1.36
CA THR A 48 15.88 -5.33 0.79
C THR A 48 16.02 -4.06 -0.04
N LEU A 49 15.66 -4.16 -1.31
CA LEU A 49 15.36 -2.97 -2.10
C LEU A 49 14.20 -2.30 -1.36
N ASP A 50 14.52 -1.39 -0.44
CA ASP A 50 13.55 -0.52 0.21
C ASP A 50 12.93 0.31 -0.92
N GLY A 51 11.80 -0.16 -1.43
CA GLY A 51 10.90 0.67 -2.19
C GLY A 51 10.56 1.87 -1.32
N SER A 52 10.75 3.06 -1.86
CA SER A 52 10.38 4.32 -1.24
C SER A 52 9.01 4.21 -0.54
N PRO A 53 8.77 4.91 0.58
CA PRO A 53 7.42 4.99 1.14
C PRO A 53 6.51 5.57 0.06
N THR A 54 5.72 4.72 -0.59
CA THR A 54 4.67 5.18 -1.48
C THR A 54 3.66 5.90 -0.62
N ASP A 55 3.32 7.14 -0.95
CA ASP A 55 2.22 7.82 -0.30
C ASP A 55 0.95 6.98 -0.45
N GLN A 56 0.11 6.93 0.57
CA GLN A 56 -1.08 6.09 0.59
C GLN A 56 -2.31 6.90 0.96
N VAL A 57 -3.43 6.56 0.34
CA VAL A 57 -4.75 7.08 0.70
C VAL A 57 -5.63 5.98 1.25
N SER A 58 -6.51 6.35 2.17
CA SER A 58 -7.49 5.43 2.73
C SER A 58 -8.78 5.45 1.92
N VAL A 59 -9.26 4.28 1.55
CA VAL A 59 -10.49 4.08 0.81
C VAL A 59 -11.37 3.08 1.52
N TYR A 60 -12.69 3.18 1.34
CA TYR A 60 -13.63 2.24 1.92
C TYR A 60 -14.36 1.48 0.83
N PHE A 61 -14.47 0.17 1.03
CA PHE A 61 -15.21 -0.73 0.16
C PHE A 61 -16.09 -1.63 1.01
N LEU A 62 -17.11 -2.23 0.39
CA LEU A 62 -18.04 -3.09 1.09
C LEU A 62 -17.53 -4.53 1.13
N ARG A 63 -17.65 -5.17 2.29
CA ARG A 63 -17.60 -6.63 2.46
C ARG A 63 -18.88 -7.09 3.11
N GLY A 64 -19.71 -7.82 2.36
CA GLY A 64 -21.10 -8.04 2.77
C GLY A 64 -21.83 -6.71 2.84
N GLU A 65 -22.28 -6.30 4.03
CA GLU A 65 -22.95 -5.00 4.28
C GLU A 65 -22.06 -4.01 5.03
N ALA A 66 -20.87 -4.42 5.44
CA ALA A 66 -19.96 -3.60 6.24
C ALA A 66 -19.00 -2.83 5.35
N LEU A 67 -18.66 -1.59 5.73
CA LEU A 67 -17.56 -0.86 5.12
C LEU A 67 -16.24 -1.23 5.80
N GLU A 68 -15.25 -1.63 5.01
CA GLU A 68 -13.90 -1.93 5.47
C GLU A 68 -12.91 -0.94 4.85
N ARG A 69 -11.92 -0.53 5.65
CA ARG A 69 -10.86 0.40 5.24
C ARG A 69 -9.74 -0.35 4.53
N TYR A 70 -9.32 0.17 3.39
CA TYR A 70 -8.17 -0.31 2.63
C TYR A 70 -7.20 0.83 2.37
N SER A 71 -5.92 0.50 2.22
CA SER A 71 -4.88 1.45 1.88
C SER A 71 -4.52 1.30 0.41
N GLN A 72 -4.63 2.40 -0.35
CA GLN A 72 -4.27 2.44 -1.75
C GLN A 72 -2.99 3.26 -1.95
N ALA A 73 -2.05 2.68 -2.66
CA ALA A 73 -0.80 3.33 -3.03
C ALA A 73 -1.06 4.40 -4.10
N VAL A 74 -0.47 5.59 -3.92
CA VAL A 74 -0.44 6.66 -4.93
C VAL A 74 1.00 6.97 -5.30
N THR A 75 1.23 7.21 -6.60
CA THR A 75 2.58 7.48 -7.12
C THR A 75 3.00 8.94 -6.97
N GLU A 76 2.03 9.82 -6.75
CA GLU A 76 2.18 11.27 -6.60
C GLU A 76 1.70 11.71 -5.22
N GLU A 77 1.78 13.02 -4.95
CA GLU A 77 1.24 13.60 -3.73
C GLU A 77 -0.24 13.20 -3.57
N PRO A 78 -0.63 12.60 -2.43
CA PRO A 78 -1.97 12.11 -2.22
C PRO A 78 -2.96 13.27 -2.24
N THR A 79 -4.14 13.03 -2.83
CA THR A 79 -5.26 13.97 -2.83
C THR A 79 -6.55 13.26 -2.45
N ILE A 80 -7.49 14.01 -1.88
CA ILE A 80 -8.84 13.51 -1.61
C ILE A 80 -9.54 13.04 -2.89
N GLY A 81 -9.28 13.70 -4.02
CA GLY A 81 -9.79 13.32 -5.33
C GLY A 81 -9.29 11.95 -5.81
N GLN A 82 -8.02 11.61 -5.57
CA GLN A 82 -7.50 10.25 -5.85
C GLN A 82 -8.18 9.20 -4.96
N ALA A 83 -8.36 9.48 -3.66
CA ALA A 83 -9.04 8.57 -2.75
C ALA A 83 -10.47 8.26 -3.21
N ILE A 84 -11.24 9.30 -3.58
CA ILE A 84 -12.58 9.13 -4.14
C ILE A 84 -12.51 8.41 -5.49
N GLY A 85 -11.57 8.76 -6.36
CA GLY A 85 -11.38 8.10 -7.66
C GLY A 85 -11.25 6.58 -7.55
N PHE A 86 -10.47 6.07 -6.59
CA PHE A 86 -10.33 4.63 -6.37
C PHE A 86 -11.64 3.90 -6.06
N VAL A 87 -12.64 4.55 -5.43
CA VAL A 87 -13.93 3.93 -5.13
C VAL A 87 -14.96 4.08 -6.24
N LEU A 88 -14.75 5.04 -7.15
CA LEU A 88 -15.54 5.22 -8.37
C LEU A 88 -15.10 4.27 -9.48
N ASP A 89 -13.80 3.94 -9.53
CA ASP A 89 -13.26 3.00 -10.50
C ASP A 89 -13.78 1.56 -10.26
N PRO A 90 -13.99 0.79 -11.33
CA PRO A 90 -14.29 -0.63 -11.20
C PRO A 90 -13.18 -1.35 -10.42
N LEU A 91 -13.57 -2.22 -9.49
CA LEU A 91 -12.62 -3.09 -8.82
C LEU A 91 -11.86 -3.94 -9.85
N PRO A 92 -10.53 -4.09 -9.70
CA PRO A 92 -9.75 -4.95 -10.58
C PRO A 92 -10.20 -6.40 -10.49
N THR A 93 -9.97 -7.19 -11.54
CA THR A 93 -10.39 -8.60 -11.59
C THR A 93 -9.72 -9.43 -10.50
N GLU A 94 -8.52 -9.03 -10.10
CA GLU A 94 -7.70 -9.65 -9.06
C GLU A 94 -8.03 -9.14 -7.64
N ALA A 95 -9.06 -8.30 -7.47
CA ALA A 95 -9.50 -7.84 -6.16
C ALA A 95 -9.94 -9.02 -5.27
N ASP A 96 -9.92 -8.80 -3.95
CA ASP A 96 -10.40 -9.78 -2.98
C ASP A 96 -11.85 -10.17 -3.30
N PRO A 97 -12.18 -11.48 -3.41
CA PRO A 97 -13.48 -11.95 -3.89
C PRO A 97 -14.66 -11.56 -2.98
N GLY A 98 -14.40 -11.14 -1.74
CA GLY A 98 -15.44 -10.62 -0.83
C GLY A 98 -15.67 -9.11 -0.93
N LEU A 99 -14.85 -8.41 -1.71
CA LEU A 99 -14.90 -6.97 -1.86
C LEU A 99 -15.89 -6.55 -2.95
N ARG A 100 -16.67 -5.52 -2.69
CA ARG A 100 -17.57 -4.92 -3.69
C ARG A 100 -17.61 -3.41 -3.56
N THR A 101 -18.00 -2.76 -4.64
CA THR A 101 -18.43 -1.35 -4.65
C THR A 101 -19.96 -1.29 -4.74
N ALA A 102 -20.57 -0.32 -4.06
CA ALA A 102 -21.97 0.05 -4.27
C ALA A 102 -22.13 1.20 -5.27
N VAL A 103 -21.02 1.86 -5.64
CA VAL A 103 -21.04 2.96 -6.60
C VAL A 103 -21.44 2.43 -7.99
N PRO A 104 -22.45 3.05 -8.64
CA PRO A 104 -22.86 2.65 -9.98
C PRO A 104 -21.75 2.88 -11.02
N PRO A 105 -21.57 1.95 -11.98
CA PRO A 105 -20.57 2.11 -13.03
C PRO A 105 -20.86 3.37 -13.86
N GLY A 106 -19.81 4.12 -14.18
CA GLY A 106 -19.91 5.38 -14.93
C GLY A 106 -19.99 6.64 -14.05
N THR A 107 -20.25 6.49 -12.74
CA THR A 107 -20.15 7.61 -11.79
C THR A 107 -18.74 8.19 -11.82
N SER A 108 -18.63 9.50 -12.08
CA SER A 108 -17.34 10.20 -12.17
C SER A 108 -17.29 11.38 -11.19
N LEU A 109 -16.09 11.66 -10.67
CA LEU A 109 -15.84 12.85 -9.86
C LEU A 109 -15.65 14.06 -10.78
N ARG A 110 -16.52 15.07 -10.65
CA ARG A 110 -16.43 16.33 -11.39
C ARG A 110 -15.54 17.34 -10.66
N ALA A 111 -15.72 17.45 -9.34
CA ALA A 111 -14.93 18.32 -8.49
C ALA A 111 -14.97 17.84 -7.03
N VAL A 112 -13.95 18.22 -6.28
CA VAL A 112 -13.95 18.14 -4.82
C VAL A 112 -13.25 19.37 -4.25
N ASP A 113 -13.88 20.02 -3.28
CA ASP A 113 -13.34 21.18 -2.58
C ASP A 113 -13.56 21.04 -1.08
N VAL A 114 -12.63 21.57 -0.27
CA VAL A 114 -12.72 21.51 1.19
C VAL A 114 -12.75 22.94 1.74
N ALA A 115 -13.89 23.29 2.34
CA ALA A 115 -14.08 24.56 3.02
C ALA A 115 -14.20 24.33 4.53
N GLY A 116 -13.18 24.76 5.28
CA GLY A 116 -13.09 24.46 6.71
C GLY A 116 -12.88 22.96 6.93
N ARG A 117 -13.89 22.27 7.46
CA ARG A 117 -13.88 20.80 7.67
C ARG A 117 -14.94 20.06 6.88
N VAL A 118 -15.54 20.74 5.90
CA VAL A 118 -16.60 20.20 5.07
C VAL A 118 -16.08 20.01 3.65
N ALA A 119 -16.06 18.77 3.17
CA ALA A 119 -15.76 18.46 1.79
C ALA A 119 -17.05 18.53 0.95
N THR A 120 -17.03 19.24 -0.16
CA THR A 120 -18.11 19.21 -1.16
C THR A 120 -17.65 18.34 -2.33
N VAL A 121 -18.38 17.24 -2.58
CA VAL A 121 -18.08 16.27 -3.63
C VAL A 121 -19.12 16.40 -4.74
N ASP A 122 -18.69 16.83 -5.93
CA ASP A 122 -19.54 16.93 -7.13
C ASP A 122 -19.35 15.69 -8.00
N LEU A 123 -20.42 14.92 -8.20
CA LEU A 123 -20.45 13.69 -8.97
C LEU A 123 -21.29 13.86 -10.24
N THR A 124 -21.12 12.97 -11.19
CA THR A 124 -22.03 12.85 -12.33
C THR A 124 -23.34 12.15 -11.94
N SER A 125 -24.39 12.31 -12.75
CA SER A 125 -25.74 11.82 -12.46
C SER A 125 -25.88 10.31 -12.23
N GLU A 126 -24.94 9.50 -12.73
CA GLU A 126 -24.94 8.03 -12.64
C GLU A 126 -24.94 7.52 -11.20
N ILE A 127 -24.52 8.34 -10.21
CA ILE A 127 -24.67 7.98 -8.78
C ILE A 127 -26.12 7.66 -8.39
N ASN A 128 -27.09 8.15 -9.17
CA ASN A 128 -28.52 7.93 -8.97
C ASN A 128 -29.09 6.73 -9.75
N ASP A 129 -28.26 5.97 -10.46
CA ASP A 129 -28.70 4.75 -11.18
C ASP A 129 -29.01 3.57 -10.24
N VAL A 130 -28.76 3.74 -8.94
CA VAL A 130 -29.17 2.84 -7.87
C VAL A 130 -30.11 3.56 -6.91
N ALA A 131 -31.01 2.77 -6.28
CA ALA A 131 -32.02 3.29 -5.36
C ALA A 131 -32.06 2.49 -4.05
N GLY A 132 -32.67 3.09 -3.02
CA GLY A 132 -32.92 2.43 -1.74
C GLY A 132 -31.63 2.05 -1.02
N LYS A 133 -31.51 0.79 -0.58
CA LYS A 133 -30.34 0.33 0.18
C LYS A 133 -29.03 0.52 -0.58
N ALA A 134 -28.98 0.16 -1.87
CA ALA A 134 -27.77 0.27 -2.67
C ALA A 134 -27.31 1.74 -2.83
N GLN A 135 -28.26 2.67 -2.95
CA GLN A 135 -27.96 4.10 -2.97
C GLN A 135 -27.34 4.56 -1.66
N LYS A 136 -27.92 4.18 -0.51
CA LYS A 136 -27.35 4.50 0.81
C LYS A 136 -25.93 3.94 0.95
N GLU A 137 -25.70 2.69 0.54
CA GLU A 137 -24.37 2.08 0.56
C GLU A 137 -23.36 2.84 -0.34
N ALA A 138 -23.79 3.29 -1.52
CA ALA A 138 -22.93 4.06 -2.44
C ALA A 138 -22.50 5.40 -1.83
N PHE A 139 -23.45 6.16 -1.28
CA PHE A 139 -23.15 7.42 -0.60
C PHE A 139 -22.28 7.19 0.65
N ALA A 140 -22.60 6.18 1.47
CA ALA A 140 -21.78 5.84 2.64
C ALA A 140 -20.33 5.51 2.26
N GLN A 141 -20.13 4.71 1.21
CA GLN A 141 -18.79 4.35 0.72
C GLN A 141 -17.96 5.59 0.35
N ILE A 142 -18.57 6.56 -0.34
CA ILE A 142 -17.91 7.82 -0.71
C ILE A 142 -17.71 8.71 0.53
N VAL A 143 -18.69 8.79 1.44
CA VAL A 143 -18.58 9.55 2.69
C VAL A 143 -17.40 9.06 3.52
N PHE A 144 -17.33 7.76 3.84
CA PHE A 144 -16.24 7.24 4.67
C PHE A 144 -14.87 7.34 4.01
N THR A 145 -14.79 7.22 2.68
CA THR A 145 -13.57 7.50 1.92
C THR A 145 -13.15 8.97 2.03
N THR A 146 -14.11 9.89 1.93
CA THR A 146 -13.86 11.34 2.05
C THR A 146 -13.48 11.74 3.47
N LEU A 147 -14.17 11.21 4.48
CA LEU A 147 -13.91 11.43 5.91
C LEU A 147 -12.61 10.76 6.40
N ALA A 148 -11.98 9.91 5.58
CA ALA A 148 -10.66 9.36 5.87
C ALA A 148 -9.55 10.39 5.64
N TRP A 149 -9.86 11.47 4.92
CA TRP A 149 -8.94 12.56 4.66
C TRP A 149 -8.75 13.42 5.92
N GLU A 150 -7.49 13.73 6.25
CA GLU A 150 -7.19 14.52 7.43
C GLU A 150 -7.82 15.92 7.33
N GLY A 151 -8.48 16.34 8.42
CA GLY A 151 -9.15 17.64 8.50
C GLY A 151 -10.58 17.68 7.97
N VAL A 152 -11.09 16.61 7.37
CA VAL A 152 -12.50 16.51 6.93
C VAL A 152 -13.33 15.81 8.00
N GLU A 153 -14.37 16.50 8.48
CA GLU A 153 -15.31 15.98 9.48
C GLU A 153 -16.72 15.78 8.90
N GLN A 154 -17.04 16.46 7.79
CA GLN A 154 -18.35 16.41 7.15
C GLN A 154 -18.24 16.43 5.62
N VAL A 155 -19.28 15.93 4.95
CA VAL A 155 -19.39 15.83 3.50
C VAL A 155 -20.70 16.46 3.03
N ARG A 156 -20.67 17.09 1.85
CA ARG A 156 -21.84 17.54 1.10
C ARG A 156 -21.73 16.99 -0.31
N PHE A 157 -22.87 16.72 -0.94
CA PHE A 157 -22.89 16.22 -2.31
C PHE A 157 -23.48 17.25 -3.27
N GLN A 158 -22.91 17.26 -4.47
CA GLN A 158 -23.50 17.84 -5.66
C GLN A 158 -23.62 16.76 -6.74
N VAL A 159 -24.64 16.89 -7.57
CA VAL A 159 -24.78 16.12 -8.80
C VAL A 159 -24.89 17.11 -9.94
N ASP A 160 -23.95 17.04 -10.87
CA ASP A 160 -23.83 17.96 -11.99
C ASP A 160 -23.79 19.45 -11.57
N GLY A 161 -23.19 19.73 -10.41
CA GLY A 161 -23.09 21.06 -9.81
C GLY A 161 -24.31 21.52 -9.00
N GLU A 162 -25.37 20.71 -8.92
CA GLU A 162 -26.55 21.01 -8.10
C GLU A 162 -26.46 20.30 -6.75
N ALA A 163 -26.69 21.03 -5.65
CA ALA A 163 -26.65 20.45 -4.30
C ALA A 163 -27.81 19.48 -4.09
N ILE A 164 -27.49 18.32 -3.50
CA ILE A 164 -28.47 17.28 -3.18
C ILE A 164 -28.37 16.85 -1.71
N ASP A 165 -29.43 16.24 -1.22
CA ASP A 165 -29.42 15.51 0.06
C ASP A 165 -29.06 14.04 -0.21
N ALA A 166 -28.15 13.48 0.58
CA ALA A 166 -27.75 12.08 0.47
C ALA A 166 -28.52 11.20 1.47
N PRO A 167 -28.84 9.94 1.11
CA PRO A 167 -29.46 8.99 2.02
C PRO A 167 -28.51 8.55 3.15
N THR A 168 -29.02 8.60 4.37
CA THR A 168 -28.37 8.17 5.62
C THR A 168 -29.33 7.32 6.47
N ASP A 169 -28.95 6.92 7.68
CA ASP A 169 -29.85 6.24 8.62
C ASP A 169 -30.84 7.22 9.30
N ASP A 170 -30.48 8.51 9.40
CA ASP A 170 -31.31 9.59 9.94
C ASP A 170 -32.18 10.28 8.88
N GLY A 171 -32.23 9.73 7.66
CA GLY A 171 -32.97 10.26 6.52
C GLY A 171 -32.06 10.90 5.47
N ASN A 172 -32.62 11.74 4.60
CA ASN A 172 -31.84 12.43 3.58
C ASN A 172 -31.29 13.74 4.15
N LEU A 173 -29.96 13.93 4.10
CA LEU A 173 -29.27 15.06 4.71
C LEU A 173 -28.37 15.79 3.70
N GLY A 174 -28.36 17.12 3.75
CA GLY A 174 -27.51 17.97 2.90
C GLY A 174 -26.09 18.21 3.45
N VAL A 175 -25.83 17.83 4.71
CA VAL A 175 -24.51 17.80 5.36
C VAL A 175 -24.44 16.52 6.16
N ILE A 176 -23.44 15.68 5.87
CA ILE A 176 -23.34 14.31 6.40
C ILE A 176 -22.01 14.17 7.17
N SER A 177 -22.05 13.48 8.29
CA SER A 177 -20.93 13.07 9.13
C SER A 177 -20.90 11.55 9.24
N ALA A 178 -19.94 11.00 9.99
CA ALA A 178 -19.90 9.55 10.22
C ALA A 178 -21.08 9.07 11.07
N ASP A 179 -21.56 9.90 12.00
CA ASP A 179 -22.58 9.51 12.99
C ASP A 179 -23.98 9.36 12.37
N ASP A 180 -24.20 9.87 11.15
CA ASP A 180 -25.46 9.74 10.42
C ASP A 180 -25.64 8.34 9.80
N TYR A 181 -24.64 7.46 9.92
CA TYR A 181 -24.70 6.06 9.52
C TYR A 181 -24.61 5.14 10.74
N ASP A 182 -25.43 4.10 10.75
CA ASP A 182 -25.39 3.03 11.75
C ASP A 182 -24.48 1.87 11.30
N PRO A 183 -23.94 1.08 12.24
CA PRO A 183 -23.36 -0.22 11.90
C PRO A 183 -24.38 -1.12 11.15
N PRO A 184 -23.95 -1.86 10.11
CA PRO A 184 -22.56 -2.16 9.76
C PRO A 184 -21.90 -1.16 8.81
N LEU A 185 -22.61 -0.12 8.32
CA LEU A 185 -22.02 0.85 7.40
C LEU A 185 -21.04 1.79 8.10
N ASN A 186 -21.27 2.12 9.37
CA ASN A 186 -20.31 2.88 10.16
C ASN A 186 -19.22 1.96 10.75
N PRO A 187 -17.94 2.12 10.33
CA PRO A 187 -16.82 1.30 10.80
C PRO A 187 -16.03 1.93 11.95
N ARG A 188 -16.52 3.05 12.53
CA ARG A 188 -15.87 3.76 13.65
C ARG A 188 -16.30 3.23 15.01
#